data_AF-A0A1I2L8R4-F1
#
_entry.id   AF-A0A1I2L8R4-F1
#
_cell.length_a   1.000
_cell.length_b   1.000
_cell.length_c   1.000
_cell.angle_alpha   90.00
_cell.angle_beta   90.00
_cell.angle_gamma   90.00
#
_symmetry.space_group_name_H-M   'P 1'
#
loop_
_entity.id
_entity.type
_entity.pdbx_description
1 polymer ?
#
loop_
_entity_poly.entity_id
_entity_poly.type
_entity_poly.pdbx_seq_one_letter_code
_entity_poly.pdbx_strand_id
1 'polypeptide(L)'
;MLRGRVFRGSAVLAAGVLTRGELRGPAWRRLFRDVYACAELPVTHVLRARAAGLLVPGAVVTGTSAGVVWDLPTAGPEDEVELTVPPGSTVCRVPGVRVRRRTLDPAAVVVRKGVRTTTAEVTAIELARSGPLDEAVVLVDRLVADGTGWPGCGRQRRG
;
A
#
# COMPACT_ATOMS: atom_id res chain seq x y z
N MET A 1 -15.16 12.97 13.14
CA MET A 1 -16.03 12.32 12.13
C MET A 1 -15.20 11.27 11.38
N LEU A 2 -15.60 9.99 11.43
CA LEU A 2 -14.84 8.85 10.84
C LEU A 2 -15.27 8.48 9.40
N ARG A 3 -16.17 9.27 8.80
CA ARG A 3 -16.63 9.04 7.42
C ARG A 3 -15.48 9.12 6.41
N GLY A 4 -15.51 8.26 5.40
CA GLY A 4 -14.50 8.22 4.34
C GLY A 4 -13.10 7.79 4.80
N ARG A 5 -12.96 7.22 6.01
CA ARG A 5 -11.66 6.85 6.59
C ARG A 5 -11.55 5.35 6.86
N VAL A 6 -10.29 4.93 7.00
CA VAL A 6 -9.87 3.66 7.58
C VAL A 6 -9.28 3.95 8.97
N PHE A 7 -9.56 3.11 9.95
CA PHE A 7 -9.12 3.32 11.33
C PHE A 7 -9.00 2.01 12.10
N ARG A 8 -8.26 2.04 13.22
CA ARG A 8 -8.20 0.92 14.16
C ARG A 8 -9.40 0.95 15.11
N GLY A 9 -10.08 -0.18 15.25
CA GLY A 9 -11.23 -0.34 16.14
C GLY A 9 -10.84 -0.07 17.59
N SER A 10 -9.77 -0.70 18.06
CA SER A 10 -9.19 -0.50 19.38
C SER A 10 -8.92 0.98 19.70
N ALA A 11 -8.38 1.73 18.74
CA ALA A 11 -8.07 3.15 18.92
C ALA A 11 -9.33 4.01 19.08
N VAL A 12 -10.35 3.82 18.24
CA VAL A 12 -11.58 4.62 18.34
C VAL A 12 -12.43 4.25 19.56
N LEU A 13 -12.37 2.99 20.00
CA LEU A 13 -13.01 2.55 21.25
C LEU A 13 -12.31 3.13 22.47
N ALA A 14 -10.97 3.09 22.51
CA ALA A 14 -10.18 3.63 23.62
C ALA A 14 -10.35 5.17 23.75
N ALA A 15 -10.50 5.86 22.62
CA ALA A 15 -10.75 7.29 22.59
C ALA A 15 -12.22 7.69 22.85
N GLY A 16 -13.12 6.73 23.09
CA GLY A 16 -14.55 7.01 23.30
C GLY A 16 -15.27 7.58 22.07
N VAL A 17 -14.68 7.49 20.88
CA VAL A 17 -15.26 8.01 19.64
C VAL A 17 -16.42 7.14 19.17
N LEU A 18 -16.34 5.83 19.44
CA LEU A 18 -17.40 4.87 19.19
C LEU A 18 -17.51 3.90 20.37
N THR A 19 -18.72 3.40 20.59
CA THR A 19 -18.98 2.23 21.43
C THR A 19 -18.76 0.93 20.64
N ARG A 20 -18.65 -0.20 21.34
CA ARG A 20 -18.59 -1.52 20.69
C ARG A 20 -19.86 -1.86 19.90
N GLY A 21 -21.01 -1.34 20.31
CA GLY A 21 -22.27 -1.50 19.59
C GLY A 21 -22.24 -0.75 18.25
N GLU A 22 -21.87 0.53 18.29
CA GLU A 22 -21.77 1.37 17.09
C GLU A 22 -20.72 0.85 16.11
N LEU A 23 -19.58 0.36 16.59
CA LEU A 23 -18.53 -0.22 15.73
C LEU A 23 -19.00 -1.47 14.96
N ARG A 24 -19.94 -2.24 15.53
CA ARG A 24 -20.55 -3.41 14.86
C ARG A 24 -21.73 -3.03 13.97
N GLY A 25 -22.14 -1.76 13.98
CA GLY A 25 -23.23 -1.27 13.16
C GLY A 25 -22.89 -1.24 11.66
N PRO A 26 -23.91 -1.03 10.81
CA PRO A 26 -23.77 -1.12 9.35
C PRO A 26 -22.92 0.00 8.73
N ALA A 27 -22.62 1.06 9.47
CA ALA A 27 -21.80 2.18 9.02
C ALA A 27 -20.31 1.79 8.80
N TRP A 28 -19.88 0.63 9.32
CA TRP A 28 -18.49 0.22 9.31
C TRP A 28 -18.31 -1.18 8.71
N ARG A 29 -17.36 -1.31 7.79
CA ARG A 29 -16.92 -2.59 7.25
C ARG A 29 -15.58 -2.96 7.86
N ARG A 30 -15.47 -4.18 8.38
CA ARG A 30 -14.19 -4.70 8.86
C ARG A 30 -13.34 -5.17 7.66
N LEU A 31 -12.13 -4.63 7.52
CA LEU A 31 -11.19 -5.02 6.46
C LEU A 31 -10.19 -6.07 6.96
N PHE A 32 -9.70 -5.89 8.18
CA PHE A 32 -8.83 -6.85 8.87
C PHE A 32 -9.23 -6.94 10.34
N ARG A 33 -8.62 -7.88 11.09
CA ARG A 33 -8.76 -7.89 12.55
C ARG A 33 -8.34 -6.53 13.10
N ASP A 34 -9.21 -5.87 13.87
CA ASP A 34 -8.99 -4.53 14.45
C ASP A 34 -8.93 -3.36 13.46
N VAL A 35 -9.17 -3.53 12.16
CA VAL A 35 -9.20 -2.41 11.20
C VAL A 35 -10.51 -2.35 10.43
N TYR A 36 -11.09 -1.16 10.44
CA TYR A 36 -12.42 -0.88 9.91
C TYR A 36 -12.35 0.29 8.93
N ALA A 37 -13.27 0.29 7.97
CA ALA A 37 -13.50 1.35 7.02
C ALA A 37 -14.95 1.83 7.10
N CYS A 38 -15.18 3.08 6.73
CA CYS A 38 -16.53 3.55 6.40
C CYS A 38 -17.15 2.65 5.31
N ALA A 39 -18.37 2.16 5.53
CA ALA A 39 -19.02 1.17 4.66
C ALA A 39 -19.32 1.68 3.24
N GLU A 40 -19.41 3.00 3.06
CA GLU A 40 -19.57 3.67 1.77
C GLU A 40 -18.32 3.57 0.89
N LEU A 41 -17.15 3.23 1.45
CA LEU A 41 -15.92 3.12 0.67
C LEU A 41 -15.90 1.80 -0.13
N PRO A 42 -15.58 1.86 -1.44
CA PRO A 42 -15.34 0.65 -2.21
C PRO A 42 -14.12 -0.08 -1.68
N VAL A 43 -14.22 -1.40 -1.53
CA VAL A 43 -13.09 -2.23 -1.10
C VAL A 43 -12.18 -2.40 -2.30
N THR A 44 -11.16 -1.56 -2.36
CA THR A 44 -10.08 -1.62 -3.36
C THR A 44 -8.82 -2.18 -2.73
N HIS A 45 -7.89 -2.67 -3.55
CA HIS A 45 -6.59 -3.09 -3.06
C HIS A 45 -5.83 -1.94 -2.37
N VAL A 46 -5.94 -0.70 -2.87
CA VAL A 46 -5.37 0.50 -2.21
C VAL A 46 -5.99 0.74 -0.84
N LEU A 47 -7.31 0.58 -0.68
CA LEU A 47 -7.97 0.73 0.61
C LEU A 47 -7.46 -0.33 1.61
N ARG A 48 -7.31 -1.58 1.16
CA ARG A 48 -6.72 -2.66 1.96
C ARG A 48 -5.26 -2.40 2.28
N ALA A 49 -4.48 -1.85 1.35
CA ALA A 49 -3.09 -1.49 1.58
C ALA A 49 -2.94 -0.42 2.68
N ARG A 50 -3.78 0.63 2.65
CA ARG A 50 -3.89 1.62 3.73
C ARG A 50 -4.23 0.94 5.07
N ALA A 51 -5.24 0.06 5.05
CA ALA A 51 -5.71 -0.65 6.23
C ALA A 51 -4.63 -1.55 6.86
N ALA A 52 -3.89 -2.27 6.03
CA ALA A 52 -2.81 -3.15 6.48
C ALA A 52 -1.64 -2.36 7.10
N GLY A 53 -1.31 -1.19 6.54
CA GLY A 53 -0.31 -0.27 7.12
C GLY A 53 -0.65 0.20 8.54
N LEU A 54 -1.93 0.26 8.91
CA LEU A 54 -2.35 0.59 10.29
C LEU A 54 -2.11 -0.56 11.28
N LEU A 55 -2.06 -1.80 10.80
CA LEU A 55 -1.81 -2.99 11.62
C LEU A 55 -0.34 -3.19 11.94
N VAL A 56 0.52 -2.84 10.98
CA VAL A 56 1.96 -3.08 11.05
C VAL A 56 2.69 -1.74 10.98
N PRO A 57 2.90 -1.07 12.13
CA PRO A 57 3.59 0.21 12.17
C PRO A 57 4.96 0.14 11.48
N GLY A 58 5.27 1.13 10.64
CA GLY A 58 6.53 1.18 9.91
C GLY A 58 6.62 0.26 8.69
N ALA A 59 5.59 -0.54 8.40
CA ALA A 59 5.54 -1.32 7.17
C ALA A 59 5.47 -0.42 5.93
N VAL A 60 6.07 -0.91 4.85
CA VAL A 60 6.05 -0.30 3.53
C VAL A 60 5.34 -1.25 2.58
N VAL A 61 4.37 -0.76 1.81
CA VAL A 61 3.73 -1.53 0.75
C VAL A 61 4.72 -1.71 -0.40
N THR A 62 4.87 -2.94 -0.88
CA THR A 62 5.90 -3.33 -1.88
C THR A 62 5.33 -4.25 -2.95
N GLY A 63 6.12 -4.58 -3.98
CA GLY A 63 5.76 -5.58 -4.99
C GLY A 63 4.47 -5.28 -5.73
N THR A 64 3.61 -6.28 -5.92
CA THR A 64 2.36 -6.13 -6.68
C THR A 64 1.40 -5.14 -6.04
N SER A 65 1.35 -5.06 -4.71
CA SER A 65 0.57 -4.05 -4.00
C SER A 65 1.07 -2.63 -4.23
N ALA A 66 2.40 -2.43 -4.30
CA ALA A 66 2.97 -1.13 -4.65
C ALA A 66 2.63 -0.76 -6.09
N GLY A 67 2.66 -1.72 -7.02
CA GLY A 67 2.20 -1.51 -8.40
C GLY A 67 0.77 -0.93 -8.46
N VAL A 68 -0.17 -1.49 -7.69
CA VAL A 68 -1.54 -0.96 -7.63
C VAL A 68 -1.60 0.45 -7.02
N VAL A 69 -0.76 0.72 -6.02
CA VAL A 69 -0.63 2.09 -5.49
C VAL A 69 -0.18 3.04 -6.60
N TRP A 70 0.68 2.62 -7.51
CA TRP A 70 1.13 3.33 -8.71
C TRP A 70 0.21 3.19 -9.94
N ASP A 71 -1.07 2.82 -9.75
CA ASP A 71 -2.07 2.74 -10.84
C ASP A 71 -1.79 1.62 -11.87
N LEU A 72 -0.96 0.64 -11.53
CA LEU A 72 -0.74 -0.56 -12.33
C LEU A 72 -1.73 -1.69 -11.96
N PRO A 73 -2.19 -2.50 -12.94
CA PRO A 73 -3.12 -3.59 -12.69
C PRO A 73 -2.42 -4.87 -12.18
N THR A 74 -1.58 -4.75 -11.15
CA THR A 74 -0.71 -5.83 -10.67
C THR A 74 -1.32 -6.71 -9.59
N ALA A 75 -2.45 -6.30 -8.98
CA ALA A 75 -3.21 -7.09 -8.01
C ALA A 75 -4.68 -6.66 -7.97
N GLY A 76 -5.56 -7.62 -7.70
CA GLY A 76 -7.00 -7.42 -7.50
C GLY A 76 -7.38 -7.04 -6.07
N PRO A 77 -8.65 -6.65 -5.84
CA PRO A 77 -9.13 -6.22 -4.53
C PRO A 77 -9.01 -7.25 -3.40
N GLU A 78 -9.01 -8.55 -3.71
CA GLU A 78 -8.96 -9.63 -2.71
C GLU A 78 -7.59 -10.31 -2.58
N ASP A 79 -6.63 -9.94 -3.43
CA ASP A 79 -5.26 -10.45 -3.35
C ASP A 79 -4.59 -10.02 -2.04
N GLU A 80 -3.60 -10.80 -1.60
CA GLU A 80 -2.84 -10.48 -0.39
C GLU A 80 -2.15 -9.11 -0.53
N VAL A 81 -2.24 -8.29 0.50
CA VAL A 81 -1.47 -7.05 0.58
C VAL A 81 -0.02 -7.40 0.90
N GLU A 82 0.90 -7.00 0.04
CA GLU A 82 2.33 -7.19 0.24
C GLU A 82 2.95 -6.04 1.03
N LEU A 83 3.50 -6.37 2.20
CA LEU A 83 4.22 -5.45 3.07
C LEU A 83 5.67 -5.88 3.24
N THR A 84 6.56 -4.91 3.33
CA THR A 84 7.94 -5.08 3.76
C THR A 84 8.15 -4.37 5.09
N VAL A 85 8.81 -5.06 6.02
CA VAL A 85 9.21 -4.53 7.33
C VAL A 85 10.71 -4.70 7.56
N PRO A 86 11.34 -3.89 8.43
CA PRO A 86 12.74 -4.06 8.78
C PRO A 86 13.06 -5.46 9.34
N PRO A 87 14.28 -5.97 9.16
CA PRO A 87 14.74 -7.19 9.84
C PRO A 87 14.55 -7.08 11.36
N GLY A 88 14.23 -8.18 12.04
CA GLY A 88 13.96 -8.19 13.48
C GLY A 88 12.55 -7.70 13.89
N SER A 89 11.73 -7.21 12.95
CA SER A 89 10.35 -6.83 13.26
C SER A 89 9.49 -8.04 13.63
N THR A 90 8.92 -8.00 14.83
CA THR A 90 7.92 -8.97 15.29
C THR A 90 6.56 -8.58 14.74
N VAL A 91 6.07 -9.35 13.77
CA VAL A 91 4.77 -9.13 13.12
C VAL A 91 3.94 -10.39 13.25
N CYS A 92 2.78 -10.28 13.89
CA CYS A 92 1.82 -11.38 13.94
C CYS A 92 1.27 -11.65 12.53
N ARG A 93 1.00 -12.92 12.22
CA ARG A 93 0.37 -13.29 10.95
C ARG A 93 -0.99 -12.59 10.83
N VAL A 94 -1.18 -11.81 9.76
CA VAL A 94 -2.45 -11.17 9.41
C VAL A 94 -2.98 -11.86 8.15
N PRO A 95 -4.12 -12.57 8.21
CA PRO A 95 -4.74 -13.15 7.02
C PRO A 95 -4.98 -12.08 5.94
N GLY A 96 -4.66 -12.39 4.68
CA GLY A 96 -4.76 -11.44 3.57
C GLY A 96 -3.62 -10.42 3.50
N VAL A 97 -2.53 -10.64 4.25
CA VAL A 97 -1.31 -9.81 4.22
C VAL A 97 -0.09 -10.72 4.13
N ARG A 98 0.76 -10.46 3.14
CA ARG A 98 2.06 -11.11 2.95
C ARG A 98 3.16 -10.18 3.45
N VAL A 99 3.91 -10.62 4.45
CA VAL A 99 5.00 -9.82 5.05
C VAL A 99 6.35 -10.36 4.62
N ARG A 100 7.14 -9.52 3.95
CA ARG A 100 8.57 -9.75 3.69
C ARG A 100 9.42 -8.96 4.68
N ARG A 101 10.61 -9.48 4.97
CA ARG A 101 11.58 -8.84 5.87
C ARG A 101 12.84 -8.50 5.10
N ARG A 102 13.12 -7.21 4.96
CA ARG A 102 14.36 -6.72 4.36
C ARG A 102 14.57 -5.26 4.74
N THR A 103 15.82 -4.84 4.70
CA THR A 103 16.14 -3.42 4.82
C THR A 103 15.68 -2.70 3.55
N LEU A 104 15.00 -1.59 3.73
CA LEU A 104 14.62 -0.64 2.68
C LEU A 104 15.44 0.63 2.92
N ASP A 105 16.05 1.15 1.85
CA ASP A 105 16.62 2.49 1.88
C ASP A 105 15.48 3.49 2.17
N PRO A 106 15.60 4.37 3.19
CA PRO A 106 14.61 5.42 3.43
C PRO A 106 14.33 6.29 2.20
N ALA A 107 15.32 6.52 1.33
CA ALA A 107 15.16 7.28 0.09
C ALA A 107 14.30 6.54 -0.95
N ALA A 108 14.21 5.21 -0.85
CA ALA A 108 13.36 4.37 -1.69
C ALA A 108 11.90 4.30 -1.21
N VAL A 109 11.49 5.10 -0.22
CA VAL A 109 10.15 5.06 0.37
C VAL A 109 9.46 6.41 0.24
N VAL A 110 8.24 6.40 -0.30
CA VAL A 110 7.38 7.57 -0.47
C VAL A 110 5.99 7.33 0.11
N VAL A 111 5.22 8.40 0.30
CA VAL A 111 3.79 8.30 0.62
C VAL A 111 2.99 8.65 -0.63
N ARG A 112 2.26 7.68 -1.19
CA ARG A 112 1.38 7.88 -2.34
C ARG A 112 0.00 7.36 -2.00
N LYS A 113 -1.06 8.11 -2.36
CA LYS A 113 -2.44 7.78 -2.00
C LYS A 113 -2.57 7.45 -0.50
N GLY A 114 -1.88 8.17 0.40
CA GLY A 114 -1.94 7.89 1.85
C GLY A 114 -1.37 6.54 2.29
N VAL A 115 -0.58 5.89 1.44
CA VAL A 115 0.11 4.61 1.71
C VAL A 115 1.61 4.86 1.67
N ARG A 116 2.34 4.37 2.67
CA ARG A 116 3.80 4.29 2.64
C ARG A 116 4.18 3.15 1.70
N THR A 117 4.83 3.45 0.57
CA THR A 117 5.14 2.51 -0.52
C THR A 117 6.55 2.77 -1.06
N THR A 118 7.10 1.84 -1.82
CA THR A 118 8.36 2.06 -2.55
C THR A 118 8.20 3.11 -3.65
N THR A 119 9.29 3.79 -4.01
CA THR A 119 9.32 4.70 -5.17
C THR A 119 8.94 3.97 -6.45
N ALA A 120 8.61 4.71 -7.51
CA ALA A 120 8.25 4.14 -8.80
C ALA A 120 9.38 3.25 -9.35
N GLU A 121 10.64 3.68 -9.25
CA GLU A 121 11.81 2.96 -9.75
C GLU A 121 12.02 1.64 -9.00
N VAL A 122 11.92 1.67 -7.67
CA VAL A 122 12.06 0.47 -6.86
C VAL A 122 10.90 -0.50 -7.08
N THR A 123 9.69 0.03 -7.22
CA THR A 123 8.50 -0.77 -7.59
C THR A 123 8.71 -1.46 -8.94
N ALA A 124 9.20 -0.73 -9.95
CA ALA A 124 9.47 -1.26 -11.28
C ALA A 124 10.47 -2.42 -11.23
N ILE A 125 11.57 -2.26 -10.49
CA ILE A 125 12.58 -3.31 -10.29
C ILE A 125 12.00 -4.52 -9.54
N GLU A 126 11.20 -4.30 -8.49
CA GLU A 126 10.56 -5.39 -7.74
C GLU A 126 9.61 -6.21 -8.64
N LEU A 127 8.78 -5.54 -9.43
CA LEU A 127 7.85 -6.18 -10.36
C LEU A 127 8.62 -6.97 -11.43
N ALA A 128 9.64 -6.37 -12.04
CA ALA A 128 10.47 -7.02 -13.07
C ALA A 128 11.18 -8.28 -12.58
N ARG A 129 11.51 -8.36 -11.28
CA ARG A 129 12.12 -9.56 -10.67
C ARG A 129 11.13 -10.67 -10.36
N SER A 130 9.83 -10.37 -10.36
CA SER A 130 8.77 -11.28 -9.89
C SER A 130 7.86 -11.81 -11.00
N GLY A 131 7.86 -11.17 -12.19
CA GLY A 131 6.99 -11.52 -13.30
C GLY A 131 7.72 -11.96 -14.58
N PRO A 132 6.98 -12.39 -15.61
CA PRO A 132 7.49 -12.58 -16.97
C PRO A 132 8.12 -11.28 -17.53
N LEU A 133 9.22 -11.42 -18.28
CA LEU A 133 10.06 -10.29 -18.70
C LEU A 133 9.34 -9.28 -19.61
N ASP A 134 8.34 -9.74 -20.37
CA ASP A 134 7.53 -8.96 -21.31
C ASP A 134 6.52 -8.04 -20.62
N GLU A 135 5.85 -8.49 -19.56
CA GLU A 135 4.98 -7.64 -18.74
C GLU A 135 5.77 -6.59 -17.95
N ALA A 136 6.99 -6.93 -17.54
CA ALA A 136 7.86 -6.04 -16.77
C ALA A 136 8.18 -4.73 -17.50
N VAL A 137 8.46 -4.78 -18.82
CA VAL A 137 8.83 -3.60 -19.61
C VAL A 137 7.66 -2.61 -19.70
N VAL A 138 6.44 -3.10 -19.96
CA VAL A 138 5.24 -2.26 -20.04
C VAL A 138 4.95 -1.56 -18.71
N LEU A 139 5.15 -2.28 -17.59
CA LEU A 139 4.93 -1.72 -16.25
C LEU A 139 6.01 -0.69 -15.88
N VAL A 140 7.27 -0.93 -16.27
CA VAL A 140 8.37 0.04 -16.09
C VAL A 140 8.12 1.30 -16.90
N ASP A 141 7.74 1.19 -18.18
CA ASP A 141 7.49 2.36 -19.03
C ASP A 141 6.38 3.26 -18.49
N ARG A 142 5.30 2.66 -17.96
CA ARG A 142 4.22 3.43 -17.30
C ARG A 142 4.71 4.14 -16.04
N LEU A 143 5.51 3.49 -15.22
CA LEU A 143 6.08 4.10 -14.01
C LEU A 143 7.03 5.25 -14.31
N VAL A 144 7.82 5.14 -15.39
CA VAL A 144 8.73 6.20 -15.86
C VAL A 144 7.95 7.39 -16.44
N ALA A 145 6.86 7.11 -17.18
CA ALA A 145 5.98 8.15 -17.72
C ALA A 145 5.25 8.93 -16.62
N ASP A 146 4.78 8.24 -15.57
CA ASP A 146 4.08 8.85 -14.44
C ASP A 146 5.03 9.54 -13.44
N GLY A 147 6.31 9.19 -13.48
CA GLY A 147 7.35 9.65 -12.55
C GLY A 147 8.25 10.77 -13.07
N THR A 148 7.86 11.52 -14.11
CA THR A 148 8.73 12.51 -14.80
C THR A 148 9.69 13.27 -13.88
N GLY A 149 10.94 12.84 -13.95
CA GLY A 149 12.07 13.42 -13.22
C GLY A 149 13.32 12.55 -13.23
N TRP A 150 13.68 11.90 -14.35
CA TRP A 150 15.02 11.34 -14.52
C TRP A 150 16.05 12.49 -14.53
N PRO A 151 16.96 12.62 -13.54
CA PRO A 151 17.90 13.74 -13.49
C PRO A 151 19.15 13.55 -14.37
N GLY A 152 19.17 12.55 -15.25
CA GLY A 152 20.37 12.15 -16.00
C GLY A 152 20.17 12.04 -17.50
N CYS A 153 19.47 12.96 -18.16
CA CYS A 153 19.63 13.09 -19.62
C CYS A 153 19.27 14.52 -20.04
N GLY A 154 20.28 15.39 -20.06
CA GLY A 154 20.19 16.73 -20.62
C GLY A 154 19.80 16.65 -22.08
N ARG A 155 18.52 16.87 -22.36
CA ARG A 155 18.05 17.09 -23.72
C ARG A 155 18.50 18.49 -24.14
N GLN A 156 19.69 18.56 -24.72
CA GLN A 156 20.17 19.77 -25.38
C GLN A 156 19.26 20.02 -26.58
N ARG A 157 18.42 21.05 -26.48
CA ARG A 157 17.64 21.55 -27.61
C ARG A 157 18.61 22.14 -28.63
N ARG A 158 18.58 21.64 -29.85
CA ARG A 158 19.04 22.34 -31.04
C ARG A 158 17.92 22.31 -32.08
N GLY A 159 17.68 23.46 -32.70
CA GLY A 159 16.89 23.63 -33.92
C GLY A 159 15.43 23.88 -33.67
#